data_AF-I5BVN2-F1
#
_entry.id   AF-I5BVN2-F1
#
_cell.length_a   1.000
_cell.length_b   1.000
_cell.length_c   1.000
_cell.angle_alpha   90.00
_cell.angle_beta   90.00
_cell.angle_gamma   90.00
#
_symmetry.space_group_name_H-M   'P 1'
#
loop_
_entity.id
_entity.type
_entity.pdbx_description
1 polymer ?
#
loop_
_entity_poly.entity_id
_entity_poly.type
_entity_poly.pdbx_seq_one_letter_code
_entity_poly.pdbx_strand_id
1 'polypeptide(L)'
;MLKQAQAPKSPQRVEARFNSRPSRSFRPLWALAIAAALVGGLLLWSALFYVAEPVESAGLWTTFTAEKGRRFLQLEDGTQVVLAPGAKLQYAAGFGVGHREVEVEGQFFFHVAKNEQLPFLIQGPDTETRVTGTSFNLHAASGKFLLEVATGSVEVRDLAQAHATAVLAGERLQVEAHVWAQEEIGTDQPFLWTERAWAFESAPLYEVFRAMERAKGIHIEVADSGLLACRFTGKIGAESGAEVLRMIAQAMQLELTETQTNTFFIRGRPC
;
A
#
# COMPACT_ATOMS: atom_id res chain seq x y z
N MET A 1 74.28 -20.12 107.86
CA MET A 1 73.91 -20.91 106.67
C MET A 1 72.71 -21.75 107.01
N LEU A 2 71.60 -21.62 106.29
CA LEU A 2 70.63 -22.69 105.96
C LEU A 2 69.52 -22.10 105.09
N LYS A 3 69.35 -22.70 103.91
CA LYS A 3 68.51 -22.27 102.79
C LYS A 3 67.02 -22.45 103.11
N GLN A 4 66.20 -21.46 102.78
CA GLN A 4 64.76 -21.62 102.63
C GLN A 4 64.48 -22.43 101.36
N ALA A 5 63.68 -23.50 101.48
CA ALA A 5 63.10 -24.22 100.35
C ALA A 5 61.63 -23.82 100.22
N GLN A 6 61.24 -23.33 99.04
CA GLN A 6 59.87 -22.98 98.70
C GLN A 6 59.32 -24.05 97.73
N ALA A 7 58.20 -24.66 98.11
CA ALA A 7 57.42 -25.60 97.31
C ALA A 7 56.37 -24.86 96.44
N PRO A 8 55.80 -25.50 95.38
CA PRO A 8 55.43 -24.81 94.14
C PRO A 8 54.03 -24.19 94.12
N LYS A 9 53.88 -23.15 93.29
CA LYS A 9 52.64 -22.41 93.03
C LYS A 9 51.66 -23.24 92.18
N SER A 10 50.38 -23.24 92.57
CA SER A 10 49.25 -23.69 91.76
C SER A 10 48.93 -22.69 90.63
N PRO A 11 48.46 -23.14 89.44
CA PRO A 11 48.19 -22.23 88.34
C PRO A 11 46.88 -21.47 88.55
N GLN A 12 46.95 -20.14 88.54
CA GLN A 12 45.77 -19.27 88.49
C GLN A 12 45.09 -19.36 87.12
N ARG A 13 43.79 -19.62 87.14
CA ARG A 13 42.90 -19.69 85.98
C ARG A 13 42.74 -18.29 85.39
N VAL A 14 43.27 -18.06 84.19
CA VAL A 14 43.12 -16.79 83.47
C VAL A 14 41.75 -16.78 82.78
N GLU A 15 40.78 -16.07 83.36
CA GLU A 15 39.53 -15.73 82.67
C GLU A 15 39.78 -14.56 81.72
N ALA A 16 39.85 -14.85 80.43
CA ALA A 16 39.95 -13.84 79.39
C ALA A 16 38.61 -13.09 79.27
N ARG A 17 38.54 -11.88 79.83
CA ARG A 17 37.45 -10.93 79.56
C ARG A 17 37.54 -10.47 78.10
N PHE A 18 36.69 -11.02 77.24
CA PHE A 18 36.49 -10.52 75.88
C PHE A 18 35.81 -9.15 75.94
N ASN A 19 36.61 -8.11 75.71
CA ASN A 19 36.14 -6.74 75.59
C ASN A 19 35.56 -6.54 74.19
N SER A 20 34.24 -6.62 74.03
CA SER A 20 33.55 -6.35 72.77
C SER A 20 33.56 -4.84 72.49
N ARG A 21 34.47 -4.38 71.63
CA ARG A 21 34.43 -3.03 71.07
C ARG A 21 33.24 -2.91 70.11
N PRO A 22 32.41 -1.85 70.17
CA PRO A 22 31.35 -1.64 69.20
C PRO A 22 31.95 -1.35 67.83
N SER A 23 31.70 -2.20 66.84
CA SER A 23 32.07 -1.94 65.45
C SER A 23 31.15 -0.84 64.90
N ARG A 24 31.70 0.35 64.64
CA ARG A 24 30.99 1.38 63.87
C ARG A 24 30.74 0.84 62.46
N SER A 25 29.48 0.58 62.12
CA SER A 25 29.07 0.19 60.78
C SER A 25 29.32 1.36 59.83
N PHE A 26 30.40 1.31 59.06
CA PHE A 26 30.63 2.21 57.95
C PHE A 26 29.56 1.94 56.89
N ARG A 27 28.54 2.81 56.81
CA ARG A 27 27.57 2.77 55.71
C ARG A 27 28.30 3.16 54.43
N PRO A 28 28.37 2.29 53.41
CA PRO A 28 29.14 2.57 52.22
C PRO A 28 28.47 3.68 51.40
N LEU A 29 29.01 4.90 51.48
CA LEU A 29 28.52 6.04 50.70
C LEU A 29 28.55 5.79 49.18
N TRP A 30 29.40 4.86 48.72
CA TRP A 30 29.46 4.42 47.33
C TRP A 30 28.18 3.71 46.84
N ALA A 31 27.43 3.05 47.73
CA ALA A 31 26.17 2.40 47.35
C ALA A 31 25.07 3.43 46.99
N LEU A 32 25.06 4.59 47.67
CA LEU A 32 24.15 5.69 47.35
C LEU A 32 24.49 6.35 46.01
N ALA A 33 25.79 6.44 45.68
CA ALA A 33 26.24 6.99 44.40
C ALA A 33 25.82 6.11 43.21
N ILE A 34 25.90 4.78 43.34
CA ILE A 34 25.45 3.84 42.30
C ILE A 34 23.93 3.93 42.10
N ALA A 35 23.16 3.97 43.19
CA ALA A 35 21.71 4.10 43.10
C ALA A 35 21.29 5.41 42.42
N ALA A 36 21.95 6.53 42.73
CA ALA A 36 21.69 7.81 42.09
C ALA A 36 22.02 7.79 40.59
N ALA A 37 23.10 7.13 40.18
CA ALA A 37 23.48 7.01 38.77
C ALA A 37 22.48 6.17 37.95
N LEU A 38 21.98 5.06 38.53
CA LEU A 38 20.97 4.22 37.87
C LEU A 38 19.64 4.95 37.71
N VAL A 39 19.19 5.66 38.74
CA VAL A 39 17.96 6.48 38.66
C VAL A 39 18.14 7.61 37.66
N GLY A 40 19.29 8.30 37.67
CA GLY A 40 19.61 9.35 36.71
C GLY A 40 19.65 8.82 35.27
N GLY A 41 20.25 7.66 35.03
CA GLY A 41 20.28 7.02 33.73
C GLY A 41 18.90 6.58 33.24
N LEU A 42 18.06 6.04 34.14
CA LEU A 42 16.68 5.64 33.81
C LEU A 42 15.80 6.85 33.49
N LEU A 43 15.93 7.94 34.25
CA LEU A 43 15.23 9.20 33.98
C LEU A 43 15.72 9.87 32.69
N LEU A 44 17.03 9.82 32.42
CA LEU A 44 17.58 10.33 31.18
C LEU A 44 17.10 9.49 29.99
N TRP A 45 17.06 8.16 30.12
CA TRP A 45 16.56 7.28 29.08
C TRP A 45 15.06 7.44 28.83
N SER A 46 14.25 7.58 29.89
CA SER A 46 12.81 7.87 29.71
C SER A 46 12.60 9.26 29.12
N ALA A 47 13.35 10.27 29.55
CA ALA A 47 13.30 11.60 28.96
C ALA A 47 13.69 11.57 27.47
N LEU A 48 14.75 10.83 27.11
CA LEU A 48 15.14 10.65 25.71
C LEU A 48 14.07 9.89 24.89
N PHE A 49 13.37 8.93 25.51
CA PHE A 49 12.28 8.20 24.85
C PHE A 49 11.04 9.07 24.64
N TYR A 50 10.71 9.96 25.59
CA TYR A 50 9.58 10.89 25.48
C TYR A 50 9.88 12.12 24.62
N VAL A 51 11.14 12.55 24.54
CA VAL A 51 11.59 13.68 23.69
C VAL A 51 11.90 13.21 22.26
N ALA A 52 12.11 11.90 22.04
CA ALA A 52 12.07 11.30 20.72
C ALA A 52 10.63 11.23 20.21
N GLU A 53 10.02 12.40 19.96
CA GLU A 53 8.87 12.45 19.08
C GLU A 53 9.31 11.87 17.72
N PRO A 54 8.52 10.99 17.09
CA PRO A 54 8.75 10.69 15.68
C PRO A 54 8.73 12.05 14.99
N VAL A 55 9.86 12.42 14.39
CA VAL A 55 9.95 13.65 13.60
C VAL A 55 8.85 13.54 12.56
N GLU A 56 7.74 14.24 12.81
CA GLU A 56 6.72 14.49 11.82
C GLU A 56 7.42 15.38 10.81
N SER A 57 8.08 14.72 9.84
CA SER A 57 8.67 15.41 8.72
C SER A 57 7.51 16.18 8.12
N ALA A 58 7.51 17.50 8.28
CA ALA A 58 6.61 18.39 7.57
C ALA A 58 6.76 18.04 6.08
N GLY A 59 5.87 17.17 5.62
CA GLY A 59 6.19 16.21 4.57
C GLY A 59 6.26 16.92 3.25
N LEU A 60 7.39 16.80 2.56
CA LEU A 60 7.40 17.02 1.12
C LEU A 60 6.51 15.94 0.51
N TRP A 61 5.27 16.33 0.20
CA TRP A 61 4.34 15.48 -0.52
C TRP A 61 4.72 15.47 -2.01
N THR A 62 4.77 14.28 -2.60
CA THR A 62 4.86 14.11 -4.04
C THR A 62 3.47 13.83 -4.57
N THR A 63 2.99 14.67 -5.49
CA THR A 63 1.64 14.58 -6.06
C THR A 63 1.67 14.30 -7.54
N PHE A 64 0.85 13.34 -7.97
CA PHE A 64 0.64 12.94 -9.34
C PHE A 64 -0.83 13.09 -9.72
N THR A 65 -1.07 13.87 -10.78
CA THR A 65 -2.41 14.02 -11.37
C THR A 65 -2.38 13.54 -12.82
N ALA A 66 -3.46 12.91 -13.27
CA ALA A 66 -3.71 12.57 -14.66
C ALA A 66 -4.68 13.57 -15.30
N GLU A 67 -4.18 14.75 -15.70
CA GLU A 67 -5.03 15.83 -16.23
C GLU A 67 -5.78 15.44 -17.51
N LYS A 68 -5.08 14.79 -18.44
CA LYS A 68 -5.64 14.32 -19.73
C LYS A 68 -5.12 12.92 -20.02
N GLY A 69 -6.04 11.99 -20.28
CA GLY A 69 -5.68 10.61 -20.56
C GLY A 69 -5.16 9.84 -19.35
N ARG A 70 -4.69 8.61 -19.58
CA ARG A 70 -4.14 7.74 -18.53
C ARG A 70 -2.69 8.12 -18.23
N ARG A 71 -2.29 8.03 -16.96
CA ARG A 71 -0.89 8.21 -16.53
C ARG A 71 -0.36 6.92 -15.92
N PHE A 72 0.82 6.50 -16.37
CA PHE A 72 1.51 5.32 -15.85
C PHE A 72 2.63 5.76 -14.92
N LEU A 73 2.66 5.22 -13.71
CA LEU A 73 3.64 5.52 -12.69
C LEU A 73 4.28 4.24 -12.18
N GLN A 74 5.55 4.35 -11.79
CA GLN A 74 6.24 3.35 -10.99
C GLN A 74 6.71 4.06 -9.72
N LEU A 75 6.27 3.57 -8.56
CA LEU A 75 6.65 4.09 -7.26
C LEU A 75 8.02 3.54 -6.83
N GLU A 76 8.62 4.14 -5.80
CA GLU A 76 9.97 3.79 -5.34
C GLU A 76 10.08 2.34 -4.82
N ASP A 77 8.99 1.74 -4.35
CA ASP A 77 8.93 0.34 -3.92
C ASP A 77 8.77 -0.66 -5.08
N GLY A 78 8.70 -0.16 -6.32
CA GLY A 78 8.49 -0.95 -7.53
C GLY A 78 7.01 -1.17 -7.90
N THR A 79 6.07 -0.69 -7.08
CA THR A 79 4.63 -0.74 -7.38
C THR A 79 4.32 0.04 -8.65
N GLN A 80 3.52 -0.54 -9.54
CA GLN A 80 3.08 0.11 -10.77
C GLN A 80 1.64 0.59 -10.58
N VAL A 81 1.37 1.83 -10.99
CA VAL A 81 0.06 2.46 -10.86
C VAL A 81 -0.36 3.05 -12.20
N VAL A 82 -1.59 2.75 -12.62
CA VAL A 82 -2.24 3.41 -13.76
C VAL A 82 -3.31 4.34 -13.20
N LEU A 83 -3.20 5.63 -13.48
CA LEU A 83 -4.18 6.64 -13.12
C LEU A 83 -5.11 6.85 -14.31
N ALA A 84 -6.42 6.76 -14.07
CA ALA A 84 -7.42 7.20 -15.03
C ALA A 84 -7.45 8.73 -15.15
N PRO A 85 -8.01 9.31 -16.23
CA PRO A 85 -8.17 10.76 -16.33
C PRO A 85 -8.91 11.34 -15.12
N GLY A 86 -8.41 12.45 -14.58
CA GLY A 86 -8.94 13.12 -13.39
C GLY A 86 -8.48 12.53 -12.06
N ALA A 87 -7.78 11.40 -12.07
CA ALA A 87 -7.29 10.79 -10.84
C ALA A 87 -6.06 11.51 -10.27
N LYS A 88 -5.96 11.53 -8.95
CA LYS A 88 -4.88 12.15 -8.16
C LYS A 88 -4.34 11.17 -7.13
N LEU A 89 -3.03 10.99 -7.10
CA LEU A 89 -2.31 10.20 -6.11
C LEU A 89 -1.25 11.07 -5.45
N GLN A 90 -1.10 11.01 -4.13
CA GLN A 90 0.00 11.65 -3.43
C GLN A 90 0.57 10.78 -2.32
N TYR A 91 1.85 10.98 -1.99
CA TYR A 91 2.52 10.29 -0.87
C TYR A 91 3.59 11.18 -0.25
N ALA A 92 3.91 10.92 1.02
CA ALA A 92 4.92 11.66 1.77
C ALA A 92 6.35 11.15 1.53
N ALA A 93 7.35 11.98 1.81
CA ALA A 93 8.75 11.61 1.70
C ALA A 93 9.10 10.37 2.56
N GLY A 94 9.95 9.48 2.03
CA GLY A 94 10.33 8.23 2.69
C GLY A 94 9.46 7.02 2.36
N PHE A 95 8.57 7.16 1.38
CA PHE A 95 7.82 6.07 0.77
C PHE A 95 8.74 4.93 0.31
N GLY A 96 8.32 3.68 0.52
CA GLY A 96 9.07 2.48 0.13
C GLY A 96 10.19 2.08 1.10
N VAL A 97 10.61 2.98 1.99
CA VAL A 97 11.64 2.71 3.01
C VAL A 97 11.02 2.54 4.39
N GLY A 98 10.30 3.56 4.89
CA GLY A 98 9.72 3.56 6.23
C GLY A 98 8.22 3.21 6.25
N HIS A 99 7.51 3.51 5.17
CA HIS A 99 6.08 3.28 5.00
C HIS A 99 5.75 3.11 3.52
N ARG A 100 4.58 2.53 3.21
CA ARG A 100 4.04 2.44 1.84
C ARG A 100 2.61 2.94 1.84
N GLU A 101 2.43 4.22 2.12
CA GLU A 101 1.11 4.85 2.20
C GLU A 101 0.94 5.87 1.08
N VAL A 102 -0.22 5.82 0.41
CA VAL A 102 -0.62 6.78 -0.62
C VAL A 102 -2.03 7.29 -0.32
N GLU A 103 -2.28 8.55 -0.62
CA GLU A 103 -3.62 9.14 -0.64
C GLU A 103 -4.11 9.23 -2.09
N VAL A 104 -5.37 8.84 -2.33
CA VAL A 104 -5.92 8.73 -3.67
C VAL A 104 -7.31 9.33 -3.79
N GLU A 105 -7.59 9.90 -4.96
CA GLU A 105 -8.93 10.32 -5.37
C GLU A 105 -9.10 10.05 -6.88
N GLY A 106 -10.20 9.39 -7.27
CA GLY A 106 -10.49 8.98 -8.64
C GLY A 106 -10.30 7.48 -8.89
N GLN A 107 -10.01 7.11 -10.13
CA GLN A 107 -9.88 5.71 -10.56
C GLN A 107 -8.42 5.34 -10.87
N PHE A 108 -8.03 4.16 -10.41
CA PHE A 108 -6.68 3.63 -10.46
C PHE A 108 -6.69 2.14 -10.75
N PHE A 109 -5.60 1.66 -11.33
CA PHE A 109 -5.21 0.27 -11.23
C PHE A 109 -3.86 0.16 -10.57
N PHE A 110 -3.76 -0.73 -9.60
CA PHE A 110 -2.55 -1.01 -8.86
C PHE A 110 -2.03 -2.40 -9.19
N HIS A 111 -0.73 -2.49 -9.47
CA HIS A 111 0.03 -3.73 -9.42
C HIS A 111 1.09 -3.56 -8.33
N VAL A 112 0.71 -3.93 -7.11
CA VAL A 112 1.50 -3.66 -5.90
C VAL A 112 2.64 -4.66 -5.76
N ALA A 113 3.85 -4.13 -5.58
CA ALA A 113 5.03 -4.94 -5.33
C ALA A 113 4.85 -5.75 -4.03
N LYS A 114 5.14 -7.07 -4.11
CA LYS A 114 4.95 -7.97 -2.98
C LYS A 114 5.96 -7.66 -1.86
N ASN A 115 5.46 -7.29 -0.69
CA ASN A 115 6.22 -7.12 0.55
C ASN A 115 5.29 -7.32 1.76
N GLU A 116 5.43 -8.44 2.46
CA GLU A 116 4.60 -8.83 3.61
C GLU A 116 5.01 -8.12 4.90
N GLN A 117 6.24 -7.60 5.00
CA GLN A 117 6.77 -6.97 6.20
C GLN A 117 6.36 -5.50 6.33
N LEU A 118 6.08 -4.85 5.20
CA LEU A 118 5.69 -3.45 5.14
C LEU A 118 4.45 -3.35 4.26
N PRO A 119 3.20 -3.37 4.77
CA PRO A 119 2.00 -3.35 3.94
C PRO A 119 1.89 -2.05 3.16
N PHE A 120 1.18 -2.11 2.02
CA PHE A 120 0.81 -0.96 1.20
C PHE A 120 -0.58 -0.48 1.61
N LEU A 121 -0.68 0.78 2.02
CA LEU A 121 -1.89 1.44 2.49
C LEU A 121 -2.34 2.48 1.47
N ILE A 122 -3.63 2.47 1.16
CA ILE A 122 -4.27 3.43 0.27
C ILE A 122 -5.37 4.12 1.08
N GLN A 123 -5.19 5.42 1.30
CA GLN A 123 -6.19 6.27 1.93
C GLN A 123 -7.07 6.89 0.84
N GLY A 124 -8.33 6.47 0.78
CA GLY A 124 -9.37 7.14 0.01
C GLY A 124 -10.19 8.09 0.89
N PRO A 125 -11.17 8.81 0.32
CA PRO A 125 -11.98 9.77 1.08
C PRO A 125 -12.70 9.18 2.30
N ASP A 126 -13.26 7.98 2.16
CA ASP A 126 -14.12 7.36 3.19
C ASP A 126 -13.61 5.97 3.64
N THR A 127 -12.53 5.48 3.03
CA THR A 127 -12.06 4.09 3.19
C THR A 127 -10.54 4.00 3.24
N GLU A 128 -10.02 3.11 4.08
CA GLU A 128 -8.63 2.64 4.02
C GLU A 128 -8.58 1.28 3.31
N THR A 129 -7.63 1.12 2.40
CA THR A 129 -7.35 -0.16 1.73
C THR A 129 -5.94 -0.63 2.05
N ARG A 130 -5.79 -1.90 2.44
CA ARG A 130 -4.51 -2.51 2.85
C ARG A 130 -4.22 -3.77 2.04
N VAL A 131 -2.99 -3.84 1.53
CA VAL A 131 -2.50 -4.99 0.73
C VAL A 131 -1.03 -5.27 0.98
N THR A 132 -0.57 -6.49 0.64
CA THR A 132 0.86 -6.86 0.72
C THR A 132 1.46 -7.26 -0.61
N GLY A 133 0.68 -7.40 -1.69
CA GLY A 133 1.16 -7.78 -3.02
C GLY A 133 0.02 -8.29 -3.88
N THR A 134 -0.69 -7.37 -4.50
CA THR A 134 -2.04 -7.57 -5.03
C THR A 134 -2.20 -6.76 -6.31
N SER A 135 -2.99 -7.26 -7.27
CA SER A 135 -3.37 -6.47 -8.46
C SER A 135 -4.87 -6.21 -8.44
N PHE A 136 -5.29 -4.96 -8.56
CA PHE A 136 -6.70 -4.57 -8.43
C PHE A 136 -7.01 -3.22 -9.07
N ASN A 137 -8.26 -3.06 -9.48
CA ASN A 137 -8.84 -1.78 -9.86
C ASN A 137 -9.51 -1.14 -8.65
N LEU A 138 -9.33 0.17 -8.51
CA LEU A 138 -9.86 0.95 -7.41
C LEU A 138 -10.48 2.23 -7.96
N HIS A 139 -11.74 2.50 -7.61
CA HIS A 139 -12.33 3.81 -7.73
C HIS A 139 -12.63 4.30 -6.32
N ALA A 140 -11.94 5.36 -5.89
CA ALA A 140 -12.12 5.97 -4.58
C ALA A 140 -12.54 7.44 -4.76
N ALA A 141 -13.80 7.73 -4.46
CA ALA A 141 -14.36 9.08 -4.46
C ALA A 141 -15.26 9.25 -3.24
N SER A 142 -15.55 10.50 -2.85
CA SER A 142 -16.43 10.73 -1.70
C SER A 142 -17.82 10.13 -1.95
N GLY A 143 -18.27 9.32 -1.00
CA GLY A 143 -19.53 8.57 -1.04
C GLY A 143 -19.58 7.41 -2.03
N LYS A 144 -18.49 7.12 -2.77
CA LYS A 144 -18.43 6.08 -3.79
C LYS A 144 -17.09 5.36 -3.81
N PHE A 145 -17.14 4.07 -3.53
CA PHE A 145 -15.99 3.18 -3.58
C PHE A 145 -16.31 1.95 -4.42
N LEU A 146 -15.38 1.56 -5.30
CA LEU A 146 -15.42 0.32 -6.04
C LEU A 146 -14.03 -0.31 -6.03
N LEU A 147 -13.95 -1.58 -5.67
CA LEU A 147 -12.74 -2.37 -5.69
C LEU A 147 -13.01 -3.68 -6.44
N GLU A 148 -12.14 -4.02 -7.38
CA GLU A 148 -12.20 -5.29 -8.12
C GLU A 148 -10.81 -5.92 -8.10
N VAL A 149 -10.70 -7.13 -7.56
CA VAL A 149 -9.39 -7.74 -7.28
C VAL A 149 -9.03 -8.77 -8.35
N ALA A 150 -7.91 -8.56 -9.03
CA ALA A 150 -7.39 -9.44 -10.06
C ALA A 150 -6.56 -10.60 -9.47
N THR A 151 -5.68 -10.29 -8.51
CA THR A 151 -4.78 -11.27 -7.88
C THR A 151 -4.58 -10.91 -6.42
N GLY A 152 -4.45 -11.91 -5.55
CA GLY A 152 -4.20 -11.72 -4.12
C GLY A 152 -5.46 -11.46 -3.30
N SER A 153 -5.31 -10.69 -2.22
CA SER A 153 -6.37 -10.28 -1.31
C SER A 153 -6.20 -8.81 -0.96
N VAL A 154 -7.31 -8.14 -0.71
CA VAL A 154 -7.37 -6.74 -0.28
C VAL A 154 -8.20 -6.64 0.99
N GLU A 155 -7.67 -6.01 2.03
CA GLU A 155 -8.47 -5.64 3.20
C GLU A 155 -8.97 -4.20 3.01
N VAL A 156 -10.28 -3.99 3.18
CA VAL A 156 -10.91 -2.67 3.07
C VAL A 156 -11.61 -2.36 4.38
N ARG A 157 -11.40 -1.14 4.87
CA ARG A 157 -11.99 -0.63 6.10
C ARG A 157 -12.76 0.66 5.83
N ASP A 158 -13.98 0.76 6.36
CA ASP A 158 -14.72 2.03 6.43
C ASP A 158 -14.07 2.93 7.50
N LEU A 159 -13.87 4.21 7.20
CA LEU A 159 -13.33 5.15 8.18
C LEU A 159 -14.41 5.72 9.12
N ALA A 160 -15.67 5.77 8.66
CA ALA A 160 -16.80 6.24 9.45
C ALA A 160 -17.45 5.13 10.29
N GLN A 161 -17.38 3.89 9.80
CA GLN A 161 -17.90 2.71 10.50
C GLN A 161 -16.75 1.82 10.99
N ALA A 162 -16.87 1.18 12.15
CA ALA A 162 -15.91 0.16 12.58
C ALA A 162 -16.08 -1.17 11.80
N HIS A 163 -16.23 -1.08 10.48
CA HIS A 163 -16.45 -2.20 9.55
C HIS A 163 -15.20 -2.41 8.70
N ALA A 164 -14.77 -3.66 8.58
CA ALA A 164 -13.75 -4.07 7.62
C ALA A 164 -14.10 -5.43 7.00
N THR A 165 -13.69 -5.65 5.75
CA THR A 165 -13.83 -6.93 5.04
C THR A 165 -12.60 -7.21 4.18
N ALA A 166 -12.41 -8.48 3.84
CA ALA A 166 -11.45 -8.91 2.84
C ALA A 166 -12.14 -9.15 1.50
N VAL A 167 -11.49 -8.74 0.41
CA VAL A 167 -11.93 -8.95 -0.96
C VAL A 167 -10.86 -9.77 -1.68
N LEU A 168 -11.26 -10.92 -2.20
CA LEU A 168 -10.37 -11.91 -2.79
C LEU A 168 -10.31 -11.76 -4.32
N ALA A 169 -9.28 -12.36 -4.92
CA ALA A 169 -9.19 -12.41 -6.38
C ALA A 169 -10.45 -12.99 -7.03
N GLY A 170 -10.98 -12.30 -8.05
CA GLY A 170 -12.24 -12.64 -8.70
C GLY A 170 -13.49 -12.06 -8.03
N GLU A 171 -13.32 -11.28 -6.96
CA GLU A 171 -14.41 -10.58 -6.28
C GLU A 171 -14.39 -9.07 -6.55
N ARG A 172 -15.57 -8.48 -6.38
CA ARG A 172 -15.80 -7.05 -6.37
C ARG A 172 -16.44 -6.63 -5.07
N LEU A 173 -16.04 -5.48 -4.56
CA LEU A 173 -16.68 -4.76 -3.48
C LEU A 173 -17.11 -3.38 -3.95
N GLN A 174 -18.36 -3.02 -3.70
CA GLN A 174 -18.89 -1.68 -3.89
C GLN A 174 -19.37 -1.13 -2.55
N VAL A 175 -18.99 0.12 -2.24
CA VAL A 175 -19.49 0.84 -1.07
C VAL A 175 -20.06 2.17 -1.53
N GLU A 176 -21.35 2.38 -1.30
CA GLU A 176 -22.03 3.64 -1.59
C GLU A 176 -22.81 4.08 -0.36
N ALA A 177 -22.57 5.32 0.10
CA ALA A 177 -23.18 5.84 1.34
C ALA A 177 -23.07 4.86 2.54
N HIS A 178 -21.90 4.22 2.68
CA HIS A 178 -21.59 3.19 3.67
C HIS A 178 -22.44 1.90 3.60
N VAL A 179 -23.12 1.65 2.48
CA VAL A 179 -23.77 0.37 2.20
C VAL A 179 -22.81 -0.48 1.36
N TRP A 180 -22.50 -1.67 1.87
CA TRP A 180 -21.51 -2.57 1.28
C TRP A 180 -22.22 -3.66 0.46
N ALA A 181 -21.73 -3.89 -0.76
CA ALA A 181 -22.15 -4.99 -1.62
C ALA A 181 -20.92 -5.70 -2.18
N GLN A 182 -20.78 -6.99 -1.86
CA GLN A 182 -19.67 -7.83 -2.32
C GLN A 182 -20.21 -8.98 -3.16
N GLU A 183 -19.60 -9.22 -4.32
CA GLU A 183 -20.03 -10.24 -5.27
C GLU A 183 -18.84 -10.86 -6.02
N GLU A 184 -19.01 -12.09 -6.51
CA GLU A 184 -18.07 -12.74 -7.42
C GLU A 184 -18.29 -12.21 -8.84
N ILE A 185 -17.20 -11.76 -9.48
CA ILE A 185 -17.21 -11.26 -10.87
C ILE A 185 -16.43 -12.16 -11.83
N GLY A 186 -15.75 -13.19 -11.31
CA GLY A 186 -14.87 -14.06 -12.08
C GLY A 186 -13.53 -13.38 -12.44
N THR A 187 -12.66 -14.11 -13.14
CA THR A 187 -11.29 -13.65 -13.46
C THR A 187 -11.14 -13.09 -14.88
N ASP A 188 -12.23 -12.94 -15.62
CA ASP A 188 -12.20 -12.47 -17.02
C ASP A 188 -11.95 -10.95 -17.09
N GLN A 189 -10.67 -10.60 -16.95
CA GLN A 189 -9.95 -9.35 -17.29
C GLN A 189 -10.82 -8.08 -17.49
N PRO A 190 -11.40 -7.48 -16.44
CA PRO A 190 -12.08 -6.18 -16.53
C PRO A 190 -11.11 -5.01 -16.78
N PHE A 191 -9.80 -5.24 -16.65
CA PHE A 191 -8.79 -4.20 -16.52
C PHE A 191 -8.00 -3.93 -17.80
N LEU A 192 -8.52 -4.30 -18.97
CA LEU A 192 -7.86 -4.03 -20.26
C LEU A 192 -7.44 -2.55 -20.36
N TRP A 193 -8.22 -1.62 -19.83
CA TRP A 193 -7.89 -0.19 -19.78
C TRP A 193 -6.56 0.16 -19.08
N THR A 194 -5.87 -0.80 -18.47
CA THR A 194 -4.59 -0.64 -17.77
C THR A 194 -3.39 -1.03 -18.62
N GLU A 195 -3.61 -1.68 -19.77
CA GLU A 195 -2.52 -2.02 -20.67
C GLU A 195 -2.02 -0.79 -21.43
N ARG A 196 -0.69 -0.67 -21.53
CA ARG A 196 -0.02 0.31 -22.41
C ARG A 196 -0.37 0.06 -23.88
N ALA A 197 -0.59 -1.20 -24.25
CA ALA A 197 -1.11 -1.60 -25.54
C ALA A 197 -1.90 -2.92 -25.45
N TRP A 198 -3.11 -2.96 -26.02
CA TRP A 198 -3.92 -4.17 -26.17
C TRP A 198 -3.43 -4.98 -27.34
N ALA A 199 -2.93 -6.19 -27.09
CA ALA A 199 -2.60 -7.12 -28.15
C ALA A 199 -3.81 -7.99 -28.47
N PHE A 200 -4.31 -7.89 -29.69
CA PHE A 200 -5.32 -8.77 -30.24
C PHE A 200 -4.65 -9.78 -31.16
N GLU A 201 -4.97 -11.06 -30.99
CA GLU A 201 -4.50 -12.14 -31.84
C GLU A 201 -5.71 -12.86 -32.41
N SER A 202 -5.98 -12.67 -33.70
CA SER A 202 -7.13 -13.24 -34.41
C SER A 202 -8.45 -13.03 -33.62
N ALA A 203 -8.62 -11.86 -33.00
CA ALA A 203 -9.80 -11.52 -32.22
C ALA A 203 -10.90 -11.01 -33.15
N PRO A 204 -12.17 -11.38 -32.93
CA PRO A 204 -13.27 -10.85 -33.73
C PRO A 204 -13.47 -9.35 -33.43
N LEU A 205 -13.85 -8.57 -34.45
CA LEU A 205 -13.95 -7.11 -34.35
C LEU A 205 -14.95 -6.65 -33.29
N TYR A 206 -15.99 -7.42 -32.95
CA TYR A 206 -16.86 -7.06 -31.83
C TYR A 206 -16.11 -6.99 -30.48
N GLU A 207 -15.10 -7.83 -30.27
CA GLU A 207 -14.29 -7.79 -29.04
C GLU A 207 -13.37 -6.58 -29.05
N VAL A 208 -12.71 -6.35 -30.20
CA VAL A 208 -11.84 -5.20 -30.42
C VAL A 208 -12.59 -3.89 -30.19
N PHE A 209 -13.75 -3.73 -30.83
CA PHE A 209 -14.57 -2.52 -30.73
C PHE A 209 -15.10 -2.32 -29.32
N ARG A 210 -15.64 -3.35 -28.65
CA ARG A 210 -16.07 -3.20 -27.25
C ARG A 210 -14.91 -2.82 -26.31
N ALA A 211 -13.72 -3.38 -26.52
CA ALA A 211 -12.54 -3.01 -25.75
C ALA A 211 -12.17 -1.53 -26.00
N MET A 212 -12.21 -1.08 -27.25
CA MET A 212 -11.96 0.32 -27.61
C MET A 212 -13.00 1.28 -27.06
N GLU A 213 -14.30 0.96 -27.13
CA GLU A 213 -15.36 1.80 -26.59
C GLU A 213 -15.17 2.02 -25.09
N ARG A 214 -14.92 0.94 -24.34
CA ARG A 214 -14.67 1.00 -22.89
C ARG A 214 -13.45 1.83 -22.54
N ALA A 215 -12.33 1.57 -23.22
CA ALA A 215 -11.04 2.05 -22.74
C ALA A 215 -10.52 3.32 -23.45
N LYS A 216 -11.18 3.76 -24.52
CA LYS A 216 -10.96 5.06 -25.16
C LYS A 216 -12.15 6.02 -25.03
N GLY A 217 -13.29 5.57 -24.50
CA GLY A 217 -14.48 6.41 -24.32
C GLY A 217 -15.09 6.89 -25.64
N ILE A 218 -15.06 6.03 -26.64
CA ILE A 218 -15.64 6.27 -27.97
C ILE A 218 -16.87 5.37 -28.17
N HIS A 219 -17.73 5.73 -29.11
CA HIS A 219 -18.84 4.89 -29.57
C HIS A 219 -18.60 4.46 -31.02
N ILE A 220 -18.85 3.19 -31.32
CA ILE A 220 -18.61 2.60 -32.64
C ILE A 220 -19.91 1.97 -33.15
N GLU A 221 -20.40 2.51 -34.25
CA GLU A 221 -21.52 1.96 -35.01
C GLU A 221 -20.99 1.29 -36.29
N VAL A 222 -21.51 0.11 -36.62
CA VAL A 222 -21.16 -0.63 -37.84
C VAL A 222 -22.37 -0.76 -38.75
N ALA A 223 -22.19 -0.42 -40.02
CA ALA A 223 -23.26 -0.49 -41.03
C ALA A 223 -23.69 -1.93 -41.33
N ASP A 224 -22.73 -2.87 -41.34
CA ASP A 224 -22.95 -4.28 -41.62
C ASP A 224 -22.46 -5.12 -40.43
N SER A 225 -23.38 -5.82 -39.77
CA SER A 225 -23.08 -6.69 -38.64
C SER A 225 -22.13 -7.85 -38.99
N GLY A 226 -21.99 -8.23 -40.27
CA GLY A 226 -21.02 -9.22 -40.72
C GLY A 226 -19.57 -8.81 -40.43
N LEU A 227 -19.28 -7.50 -40.40
CA LEU A 227 -17.96 -6.98 -40.03
C LEU A 227 -17.55 -7.37 -38.61
N LEU A 228 -18.51 -7.52 -37.69
CA LEU A 228 -18.24 -7.84 -36.29
C LEU A 228 -17.58 -9.21 -36.10
N ALA A 229 -17.79 -10.14 -37.05
CA ALA A 229 -17.16 -11.45 -37.05
C ALA A 229 -15.73 -11.45 -37.61
N CYS A 230 -15.32 -10.36 -38.27
CA CYS A 230 -14.00 -10.30 -38.89
C CYS A 230 -12.88 -10.32 -37.87
N ARG A 231 -11.80 -11.02 -38.22
CA ARG A 231 -10.68 -11.28 -37.33
C ARG A 231 -9.62 -10.20 -37.50
N PHE A 232 -9.15 -9.67 -36.38
CA PHE A 232 -8.13 -8.64 -36.31
C PHE A 232 -6.96 -9.13 -35.45
N THR A 233 -5.75 -8.89 -35.96
CA THR A 233 -4.50 -9.11 -35.24
C THR A 233 -3.74 -7.80 -35.24
N GLY A 234 -3.42 -7.28 -34.06
CA GLY A 234 -2.74 -5.99 -33.94
C GLY A 234 -2.61 -5.54 -32.50
N LYS A 235 -1.76 -4.52 -32.30
CA LYS A 235 -1.57 -3.89 -31.00
C LYS A 235 -2.19 -2.50 -31.02
N ILE A 236 -3.02 -2.21 -30.02
CA ILE A 236 -3.67 -0.91 -29.83
C ILE A 236 -3.00 -0.22 -28.64
N GLY A 237 -2.18 0.79 -28.88
CA GLY A 237 -1.35 1.44 -27.87
C GLY A 237 -2.00 2.64 -27.18
N ALA A 238 -1.17 3.66 -26.94
CA ALA A 238 -1.54 4.90 -26.28
C ALA A 238 -2.28 5.90 -27.19
N GLU A 239 -2.39 5.61 -28.49
CA GLU A 239 -3.01 6.47 -29.51
C GLU A 239 -4.47 6.80 -29.18
N SER A 240 -4.99 7.89 -29.74
CA SER A 240 -6.40 8.27 -29.53
C SER A 240 -7.35 7.22 -30.14
N GLY A 241 -8.58 7.13 -29.63
CA GLY A 241 -9.58 6.20 -30.18
C GLY A 241 -9.80 6.39 -31.69
N ALA A 242 -9.85 7.65 -32.13
CA ALA A 242 -9.96 8.02 -33.54
C ALA A 242 -8.78 7.52 -34.39
N GLU A 243 -7.56 7.65 -33.88
CA GLU A 243 -6.34 7.24 -34.59
C GLU A 243 -6.25 5.73 -34.74
N VAL A 244 -6.59 4.99 -33.68
CA VAL A 244 -6.68 3.53 -33.73
C VAL A 244 -7.74 3.06 -34.71
N LEU A 245 -8.93 3.67 -34.70
CA LEU A 245 -9.98 3.34 -35.66
C LEU A 245 -9.56 3.61 -37.11
N ARG A 246 -8.82 4.70 -37.36
CA ARG A 246 -8.26 4.97 -38.70
C ARG A 246 -7.27 3.89 -39.12
N MET A 247 -6.41 3.42 -38.20
CA MET A 247 -5.48 2.33 -38.50
C MET A 247 -6.21 1.02 -38.82
N ILE A 248 -7.23 0.66 -38.04
CA ILE A 248 -8.05 -0.54 -38.28
C ILE A 248 -8.79 -0.40 -39.63
N ALA A 249 -9.42 0.74 -39.88
CA ALA A 249 -10.14 1.00 -41.11
C ALA A 249 -9.21 0.94 -42.34
N GLN A 250 -8.00 1.49 -42.26
CA GLN A 250 -7.01 1.37 -43.32
C GLN A 250 -6.53 -0.07 -43.54
N ALA A 251 -6.22 -0.80 -42.47
CA ALA A 251 -5.75 -2.18 -42.55
C ALA A 251 -6.81 -3.11 -43.15
N MET A 252 -8.08 -2.86 -42.86
CA MET A 252 -9.22 -3.68 -43.28
C MET A 252 -9.99 -3.11 -44.48
N GLN A 253 -9.51 -2.01 -45.08
CA GLN A 253 -10.14 -1.32 -46.21
C GLN A 253 -11.61 -0.93 -45.95
N LEU A 254 -11.87 -0.43 -44.74
CA LEU A 254 -13.17 0.07 -44.30
C LEU A 254 -13.24 1.60 -44.44
N GLU A 255 -14.44 2.11 -44.64
CA GLU A 255 -14.77 3.53 -44.57
C GLU A 255 -15.11 3.91 -43.13
N LEU A 256 -14.48 4.98 -42.63
CA LEU A 256 -14.67 5.51 -41.27
C LEU A 256 -15.17 6.95 -41.35
N THR A 257 -16.33 7.23 -40.76
CA THR A 257 -16.86 8.59 -40.62
C THR A 257 -17.09 8.92 -39.16
N GLU A 258 -16.63 10.08 -38.69
CA GLU A 258 -16.98 10.59 -37.37
C GLU A 258 -18.31 11.35 -37.48
N THR A 259 -19.37 10.86 -36.83
CA THR A 259 -20.73 11.42 -36.94
C THR A 259 -20.98 12.50 -35.89
N GLN A 260 -20.36 12.35 -34.71
CA GLN A 260 -20.39 13.28 -33.58
C GLN A 260 -19.06 13.13 -32.81
N THR A 261 -18.78 14.03 -31.87
CA THR A 261 -17.60 13.92 -31.00
C THR A 261 -17.53 12.53 -30.36
N ASN A 262 -16.42 11.82 -30.56
CA ASN A 262 -16.19 10.46 -30.06
C ASN A 262 -17.16 9.38 -30.59
N THR A 263 -17.98 9.64 -31.62
CA THR A 263 -18.88 8.65 -32.23
C THR A 263 -18.49 8.38 -33.67
N PHE A 264 -18.21 7.11 -33.99
CA PHE A 264 -17.67 6.69 -35.27
C PHE A 264 -18.59 5.69 -35.95
N PHE A 265 -18.86 5.92 -37.24
CA PHE A 265 -19.62 5.03 -38.09
C PHE A 265 -18.68 4.35 -39.09
N ILE A 266 -18.67 3.01 -39.07
CA ILE A 266 -17.81 2.17 -39.91
C ILE A 266 -18.67 1.48 -40.97
N ARG A 267 -18.25 1.58 -42.23
CA ARG A 267 -18.86 0.91 -43.38
C ARG A 267 -17.81 0.15 -44.16
N GLY A 268 -18.17 -1.00 -44.73
CA GLY A 268 -17.27 -1.75 -45.59
C GLY A 268 -17.84 -3.11 -45.94
N ARG A 269 -17.08 -3.90 -46.69
CA ARG A 269 -17.44 -5.28 -46.97
C ARG A 269 -16.95 -6.16 -45.81
N PRO A 270 -17.77 -7.08 -45.31
CA PRO A 270 -17.28 -8.17 -44.48
C PRO A 270 -16.14 -8.93 -45.19
N CYS A 271 -15.19 -9.38 -44.38
CA CYS A 271 -14.37 -10.52 -44.70
C CYS A 271 -15.25 -11.80 -44.73
#